data_AF-A0A162QLR2-F1
#
_entry.id   AF-A0A162QLR2-F1
#
_cell.length_a   1.000
_cell.length_b   1.000
_cell.length_c   1.000
_cell.angle_alpha   90.00
_cell.angle_beta   90.00
_cell.angle_gamma   90.00
#
_symmetry.space_group_name_H-M   'P 1'
#
loop_
_entity.id
_entity.type
_entity.pdbx_description
1 polymer ?
#
loop_
_entity_poly.entity_id
_entity_poly.type
_entity_poly.pdbx_seq_one_letter_code
_entity_poly.pdbx_strand_id
1 'polypeptide(L)'
;MSNLHIVQKVANVLVYLLFLSATVYNLVGSTPSDPVVHDGQTYLTPSHWIEYVWTLIHFLLGGFVIYQWFEPAHEAAIHGVGWHFVVSVLLSSAWLTLLQHGHYIIGFVFVLLTASSVSCVFYKLAKDYPTTSWWDKLFIHAPFSLWHGWIVYSAVINLFQAFTGLRENGPSVWIRILAILAIVFLTSTAIGYVEYKKHKGDITGAVVIGLGLLAIFTNQHDAWIHWPALAGAIITLLYPARILVLKYTGRSAPENAPLLG
;
A
#
# COMPACT_ATOMS: atom_id res chain seq x y z
N MET A 1 32.10 -4.55 6.09
CA MET A 1 31.03 -3.61 5.64
C MET A 1 31.72 -2.41 5.00
N SER A 2 31.41 -2.05 3.75
CA SER A 2 32.08 -0.93 3.07
C SER A 2 31.56 0.42 3.59
N ASN A 3 32.34 1.51 3.45
CA ASN A 3 31.90 2.86 3.82
C ASN A 3 30.57 3.24 3.13
N LEU A 4 30.38 2.80 1.87
CA LEU A 4 29.15 3.04 1.11
C LEU A 4 27.93 2.35 1.74
N HIS A 5 28.09 1.12 2.25
CA HIS A 5 26.99 0.40 2.90
C HIS A 5 26.55 1.10 4.19
N ILE A 6 27.50 1.66 4.95
CA ILE A 6 27.20 2.43 6.15
C ILE A 6 26.45 3.72 5.78
N VAL A 7 26.94 4.46 4.78
CA VAL A 7 26.28 5.67 4.27
C VAL A 7 24.84 5.39 3.86
N GLN A 8 24.59 4.29 3.16
CA GLN A 8 23.24 3.92 2.75
C GLN A 8 22.32 3.59 3.95
N LYS A 9 22.81 2.83 4.95
CA LYS A 9 22.02 2.54 6.16
C LYS A 9 21.69 3.81 6.94
N VAL A 10 22.66 4.72 7.06
CA VAL A 10 22.46 6.03 7.70
C VAL A 10 21.46 6.87 6.90
N ALA A 11 21.57 6.89 5.57
CA ALA A 11 20.60 7.57 4.71
C ALA A 11 19.19 7.03 4.91
N ASN A 12 19.01 5.70 4.98
CA ASN A 12 17.72 5.07 5.29
C ASN A 12 17.14 5.56 6.64
N VAL A 13 17.98 5.68 7.67
CA VAL A 13 17.55 6.22 8.98
C VAL A 13 17.07 7.67 8.83
N LEU A 14 17.88 8.52 8.18
CA LEU A 14 17.57 9.95 8.05
C LEU A 14 16.29 10.20 7.24
N VAL A 15 16.13 9.52 6.10
CA VAL A 15 14.93 9.69 5.28
C VAL A 15 13.69 9.15 5.98
N TYR A 16 13.81 8.04 6.73
CA TYR A 16 12.70 7.53 7.53
C TYR A 16 12.25 8.54 8.59
N LEU A 17 13.18 9.16 9.32
CA LEU A 17 12.84 10.17 10.33
C LEU A 17 12.18 11.39 9.68
N LEU A 18 12.67 11.83 8.52
CA LEU A 18 12.05 12.90 7.74
C LEU A 18 10.63 12.52 7.31
N PHE A 19 10.44 11.30 6.81
CA PHE A 19 9.15 10.81 6.35
C PHE A 19 8.12 10.69 7.47
N LEU A 20 8.54 10.15 8.62
CA LEU A 20 7.74 10.08 9.82
C LEU A 20 7.32 11.49 10.27
N SER A 21 8.26 12.42 10.31
CA SER A 21 7.99 13.80 10.71
C SER A 21 7.00 14.49 9.77
N ALA A 22 7.20 14.35 8.45
CA ALA A 22 6.29 14.88 7.44
C ALA A 22 4.89 14.28 7.56
N THR A 23 4.80 12.96 7.74
CA THR A 23 3.51 12.28 7.86
C THR A 23 2.77 12.67 9.15
N VAL A 24 3.48 12.78 10.27
CA VAL A 24 2.89 13.25 11.54
C VAL A 24 2.41 14.70 11.41
N TYR A 25 3.21 15.58 10.79
CA TYR A 25 2.80 16.95 10.51
C TYR A 25 1.52 16.99 9.67
N ASN A 26 1.41 16.13 8.65
CA ASN A 26 0.25 16.06 7.79
C ASN A 26 -0.98 15.49 8.50
N LEU A 27 -0.82 14.44 9.30
CA LEU A 27 -1.90 13.79 10.03
C LEU A 27 -2.48 14.68 11.15
N VAL A 28 -1.61 15.46 11.83
CA VAL A 28 -2.02 16.34 12.94
C VAL A 28 -2.44 17.73 12.44
N GLY A 29 -1.80 18.23 11.38
CA GLY A 29 -2.04 19.58 10.85
C GLY A 29 -3.22 19.69 9.89
N SER A 30 -3.61 18.61 9.22
CA SER A 30 -4.72 18.64 8.25
C SER A 30 -6.03 18.31 8.97
N THR A 31 -6.78 19.33 9.37
CA THR A 31 -8.14 19.11 9.91
C THR A 31 -9.15 18.93 8.76
N PRO A 32 -10.19 18.08 8.91
CA PRO A 32 -11.24 17.91 7.89
C PRO A 32 -11.97 19.19 7.50
N SER A 33 -11.90 20.24 8.33
CA SER A 33 -12.48 21.57 8.09
C SER A 33 -11.62 22.47 7.21
N ASP A 34 -10.43 22.02 6.77
CA ASP A 34 -9.58 22.79 5.85
C ASP A 34 -10.26 22.89 4.47
N PRO A 35 -10.47 24.10 3.93
CA PRO A 35 -11.10 24.31 2.62
C PRO A 35 -10.45 23.48 1.49
N VAL A 36 -9.13 23.28 1.54
CA VAL A 36 -8.41 22.49 0.53
C VAL A 36 -8.86 21.03 0.56
N VAL A 37 -9.03 20.46 1.76
CA VAL A 37 -9.47 19.07 1.94
C VAL A 37 -10.90 18.88 1.44
N HIS A 38 -11.76 19.89 1.57
CA HIS A 38 -13.12 19.86 1.06
C HIS A 38 -13.18 19.87 -0.48
N ASP A 39 -12.36 20.68 -1.14
CA ASP A 39 -12.33 20.78 -2.60
C ASP A 39 -11.77 19.52 -3.27
N GLY A 40 -10.98 18.71 -2.55
CA GLY A 40 -10.43 17.44 -3.03
C GLY A 40 -11.36 16.24 -2.91
N GLN A 41 -12.60 16.41 -2.44
CA GLN A 41 -13.50 15.27 -2.20
C GLN A 41 -14.10 14.71 -3.50
N THR A 42 -14.28 13.39 -3.49
CA THR A 42 -14.81 12.62 -4.61
C THR A 42 -15.70 11.49 -4.12
N TYR A 43 -16.34 10.82 -5.07
CA TYR A 43 -17.17 9.63 -4.80
C TYR A 43 -16.37 8.38 -4.46
N LEU A 44 -15.03 8.45 -4.37
CA LEU A 44 -14.18 7.41 -3.79
C LEU A 44 -13.42 7.89 -2.56
N THR A 45 -13.67 9.10 -2.06
CA THR A 45 -13.00 9.58 -0.84
C THR A 45 -13.30 8.63 0.32
N PRO A 46 -12.28 8.07 0.97
CA PRO A 46 -12.47 7.20 2.13
C PRO A 46 -12.71 8.00 3.42
N SER A 47 -13.18 7.31 4.46
CA SER A 47 -13.28 7.88 5.79
C SER A 47 -11.91 8.15 6.38
N HIS A 48 -11.78 9.25 7.13
CA HIS A 48 -10.52 9.74 7.69
C HIS A 48 -9.77 8.72 8.57
N TRP A 49 -10.47 7.75 9.19
CA TRP A 49 -9.80 6.73 10.00
C TRP A 49 -8.79 5.90 9.20
N ILE A 50 -8.90 5.84 7.87
CA ILE A 50 -7.96 5.09 7.04
C ILE A 50 -6.52 5.61 7.14
N GLU A 51 -6.34 6.89 7.51
CA GLU A 51 -5.03 7.51 7.69
C GLU A 51 -4.20 6.82 8.78
N TYR A 52 -4.83 6.08 9.72
CA TYR A 52 -4.11 5.28 10.71
C TYR A 52 -3.27 4.15 10.09
N VAL A 53 -3.51 3.77 8.83
CA VAL A 53 -2.63 2.85 8.08
C VAL A 53 -1.20 3.40 8.00
N TRP A 54 -1.02 4.72 7.89
CA TRP A 54 0.31 5.32 7.94
C TRP A 54 1.05 5.02 9.24
N THR A 55 0.34 4.97 10.37
CA THR A 55 0.96 4.63 11.66
C THR A 55 1.54 3.22 11.61
N LEU A 56 0.80 2.26 11.04
CA LEU A 56 1.27 0.88 10.88
C LEU A 56 2.45 0.79 9.90
N ILE A 57 2.41 1.51 8.78
CA ILE A 57 3.52 1.58 7.82
C ILE A 57 4.78 2.11 8.50
N HIS A 58 4.67 3.23 9.23
CA HIS A 58 5.81 3.84 9.91
C HIS A 58 6.35 2.97 11.04
N PHE A 59 5.50 2.24 11.75
CA PHE A 59 5.93 1.29 12.77
C PHE A 59 6.78 0.17 12.16
N LEU A 60 6.32 -0.45 11.07
CA LEU A 60 7.08 -1.51 10.39
C LEU A 60 8.36 -0.98 9.73
N LEU A 61 8.32 0.21 9.13
CA LEU A 61 9.51 0.87 8.57
C LEU A 61 10.53 1.24 9.67
N GLY A 62 10.07 1.61 10.87
CA GLY A 62 10.96 1.80 12.02
C GLY A 62 11.65 0.50 12.41
N GLY A 63 10.89 -0.60 12.42
CA GLY A 63 11.43 -1.95 12.58
C GLY A 63 12.48 -2.29 11.51
N PHE A 64 12.21 -1.99 10.23
CA PHE A 64 13.17 -2.15 9.13
C PHE A 64 14.46 -1.35 9.36
N VAL A 65 14.34 -0.08 9.71
CA VAL A 65 15.47 0.84 9.89
C VAL A 65 16.38 0.43 11.05
N ILE A 66 15.83 -0.26 12.05
CA ILE A 66 16.60 -0.91 13.12
C ILE A 66 17.17 -2.24 12.64
N TYR A 67 16.34 -3.09 12.02
CA TYR A 67 16.71 -4.46 11.64
C TYR A 67 17.80 -4.52 10.55
N GLN A 68 17.90 -3.53 9.65
CA GLN A 68 18.95 -3.44 8.63
C GLN A 68 20.38 -3.44 9.20
N TRP A 69 20.57 -3.16 10.50
CA TRP A 69 21.88 -3.17 11.15
C TRP A 69 22.36 -4.56 11.53
N PHE A 70 21.47 -5.55 11.54
CA PHE A 70 21.79 -6.93 11.87
C PHE A 70 22.28 -7.71 10.64
N GLU A 71 23.13 -8.70 10.88
CA GLU A 71 23.75 -9.51 9.83
C GLU A 71 22.74 -10.20 8.89
N PRO A 72 21.64 -10.83 9.38
CA PRO A 72 20.66 -11.49 8.51
C PRO A 72 19.97 -10.54 7.53
N ALA A 73 19.85 -9.26 7.89
CA ALA A 73 19.17 -8.26 7.09
C ALA A 73 20.10 -7.58 6.06
N HIS A 74 21.42 -7.77 6.16
CA HIS A 74 22.39 -6.92 5.46
C HIS A 74 22.20 -6.93 3.95
N GLU A 75 22.17 -8.11 3.34
CA GLU A 75 22.08 -8.29 1.90
C GLU A 75 20.76 -7.73 1.34
N ALA A 76 19.64 -8.08 1.99
CA ALA A 76 18.32 -7.62 1.58
C ALA A 76 18.14 -6.11 1.77
N ALA A 77 18.69 -5.51 2.83
CA ALA A 77 18.60 -4.07 3.06
C ALA A 77 19.50 -3.26 2.10
N ILE A 78 20.74 -3.69 1.88
CA ILE A 78 21.68 -2.96 1.03
C ILE A 78 21.36 -3.15 -0.45
N HIS A 79 21.13 -4.38 -0.89
CA HIS A 79 20.98 -4.68 -2.30
C HIS A 79 19.53 -4.87 -2.73
N GLY A 80 18.68 -5.45 -1.89
CA GLY A 80 17.25 -5.62 -2.16
C GLY A 80 16.48 -4.30 -2.10
N VAL A 81 16.53 -3.62 -0.94
CA VAL A 81 15.90 -2.31 -0.74
C VAL A 81 16.70 -1.22 -1.45
N GLY A 82 18.01 -1.14 -1.19
CA GLY A 82 18.85 -0.23 -1.95
C GLY A 82 18.55 1.25 -1.69
N TRP A 83 19.05 2.08 -2.59
CA TRP A 83 18.71 3.50 -2.67
C TRP A 83 17.25 3.77 -3.09
N HIS A 84 16.51 2.74 -3.55
CA HIS A 84 15.10 2.90 -3.93
C HIS A 84 14.24 3.31 -2.74
N PHE A 85 14.59 2.92 -1.50
CA PHE A 85 13.88 3.40 -0.31
C PHE A 85 13.98 4.92 -0.14
N VAL A 86 15.19 5.46 -0.28
CA VAL A 86 15.44 6.91 -0.23
C VAL A 86 14.62 7.62 -1.30
N VAL A 87 14.64 7.13 -2.53
CA VAL A 87 13.84 7.68 -3.64
C VAL A 87 12.33 7.60 -3.35
N SER A 88 11.85 6.45 -2.87
CA SER A 88 10.44 6.22 -2.52
C SER A 88 9.95 7.21 -1.46
N VAL A 89 10.77 7.45 -0.42
CA VAL A 89 10.46 8.39 0.65
C VAL A 89 10.39 9.83 0.15
N LEU A 90 11.37 10.26 -0.66
CA LEU A 90 11.41 11.62 -1.19
C LEU A 90 10.22 11.89 -2.12
N LEU A 91 9.90 10.94 -3.00
CA LEU A 91 8.73 11.01 -3.88
C LEU A 91 7.43 11.04 -3.07
N SER A 92 7.32 10.23 -2.02
CA SER A 92 6.14 10.20 -1.14
C SER A 92 5.96 11.52 -0.38
N SER A 93 7.05 12.09 0.12
CA SER A 93 7.01 13.35 0.85
C SER A 93 6.56 14.49 -0.06
N ALA A 94 7.08 14.54 -1.29
CA ALA A 94 6.65 15.49 -2.31
C ALA A 94 5.18 15.28 -2.71
N TRP A 95 4.76 14.04 -2.92
CA TRP A 95 3.38 13.68 -3.21
C TRP A 95 2.41 14.19 -2.14
N LEU A 96 2.64 13.87 -0.86
CA LEU A 96 1.76 14.29 0.23
C LEU A 96 1.71 15.82 0.34
N THR A 97 2.86 16.49 0.20
CA THR A 97 2.93 17.96 0.22
C THR A 97 2.11 18.58 -0.92
N LEU A 98 2.17 18.01 -2.13
CA LEU A 98 1.39 18.49 -3.28
C LEU A 98 -0.12 18.35 -3.04
N LEU A 99 -0.57 17.24 -2.47
CA LEU A 99 -1.98 17.03 -2.14
C LEU A 99 -2.47 18.04 -1.11
N GLN A 100 -1.68 18.34 -0.08
CA GLN A 100 -2.04 19.33 0.95
C GLN A 100 -2.21 20.74 0.40
N HIS A 101 -1.51 21.09 -0.66
CA HIS A 101 -1.63 22.40 -1.32
C HIS A 101 -2.67 22.38 -2.47
N GLY A 102 -3.45 21.30 -2.61
CA GLY A 102 -4.50 21.20 -3.63
C GLY A 102 -3.98 20.92 -5.06
N HIS A 103 -2.70 20.59 -5.24
CA HIS A 103 -2.11 20.32 -6.55
C HIS A 103 -2.37 18.88 -7.01
N TYR A 104 -3.64 18.49 -7.17
CA TYR A 104 -4.06 17.09 -7.35
C TYR A 104 -3.51 16.39 -8.59
N ILE A 105 -3.42 17.08 -9.74
CA ILE A 105 -2.88 16.48 -10.97
C ILE A 105 -1.38 16.19 -10.84
N ILE A 106 -0.62 17.15 -10.31
CA ILE A 106 0.83 16.97 -10.09
C ILE A 106 1.05 15.93 -8.98
N GLY A 107 0.26 15.98 -7.91
CA GLY A 107 0.24 14.97 -6.86
C GLY A 107 -0.03 13.58 -7.40
N PHE A 108 -0.96 13.43 -8.35
CA PHE A 108 -1.24 12.15 -9.01
C PHE A 108 -0.03 11.65 -9.83
N VAL A 109 0.72 12.52 -10.50
CA VAL A 109 1.98 12.09 -11.14
C VAL A 109 2.97 11.58 -10.09
N PHE A 110 3.12 12.27 -8.96
CA PHE A 110 4.04 11.87 -7.89
C PHE A 110 3.62 10.59 -7.17
N VAL A 111 2.32 10.30 -7.00
CA VAL A 111 1.89 9.02 -6.44
C VAL A 111 2.21 7.86 -7.39
N LEU A 112 2.14 8.06 -8.71
CA LEU A 112 2.54 7.04 -9.69
C LEU A 112 4.06 6.79 -9.70
N LEU A 113 4.86 7.86 -9.57
CA LEU A 113 6.32 7.75 -9.42
C LEU A 113 6.67 7.01 -8.12
N THR A 114 5.99 7.35 -7.03
CA THR A 114 6.13 6.66 -5.74
C THR A 114 5.76 5.19 -5.87
N ALA A 115 4.62 4.89 -6.49
CA ALA A 115 4.16 3.52 -6.69
C ALA A 115 5.21 2.72 -7.46
N SER A 116 5.75 3.27 -8.54
CA SER A 116 6.80 2.63 -9.35
C SER A 116 8.08 2.37 -8.54
N SER A 117 8.51 3.32 -7.71
CA SER A 117 9.69 3.16 -6.85
C SER A 117 9.48 2.08 -5.79
N VAL A 118 8.33 2.08 -5.11
CA VAL A 118 7.97 1.08 -4.09
C VAL A 118 7.77 -0.30 -4.71
N SER A 119 7.14 -0.39 -5.89
CA SER A 119 6.99 -1.63 -6.66
C SER A 119 8.36 -2.24 -6.98
N CYS A 120 9.35 -1.42 -7.35
CA CYS A 120 10.70 -1.90 -7.63
C CYS A 120 11.30 -2.60 -6.39
N VAL A 121 11.21 -1.98 -5.22
CA VAL A 121 11.66 -2.58 -3.95
C VAL A 121 10.88 -3.87 -3.66
N PHE A 122 9.56 -3.82 -3.76
CA PHE A 122 8.67 -4.94 -3.49
C PHE A 122 9.02 -6.17 -4.34
N TYR A 123 9.11 -6.00 -5.66
CA TYR A 123 9.41 -7.09 -6.58
C TYR A 123 10.85 -7.58 -6.45
N LYS A 124 11.80 -6.68 -6.25
CA LYS A 124 13.21 -7.06 -6.06
C LYS A 124 13.41 -7.88 -4.78
N LEU A 125 12.84 -7.44 -3.67
CA LEU A 125 12.83 -8.22 -2.42
C LEU A 125 12.15 -9.57 -2.63
N ALA A 126 10.96 -9.58 -3.24
CA ALA A 126 10.24 -10.82 -3.47
C ALA A 126 11.04 -11.79 -4.35
N LYS A 127 11.67 -11.33 -5.43
CA LYS A 127 12.31 -12.18 -6.44
C LYS A 127 13.71 -12.63 -6.02
N ASP A 128 14.55 -11.68 -5.63
CA ASP A 128 16.00 -11.87 -5.53
C ASP A 128 16.48 -12.07 -4.08
N TYR A 129 15.68 -11.65 -3.09
CA TYR A 129 16.03 -11.70 -1.67
C TYR A 129 14.93 -12.39 -0.84
N PRO A 130 14.70 -13.71 -1.02
CA PRO A 130 13.66 -14.42 -0.28
C PRO A 130 13.93 -14.43 1.23
N THR A 131 12.85 -14.40 2.02
CA THR A 131 12.89 -14.46 3.49
C THR A 131 13.69 -15.66 3.99
N THR A 132 14.73 -15.44 4.80
CA THR A 132 15.49 -16.51 5.46
C THR A 132 14.96 -16.79 6.87
N SER A 133 14.39 -15.79 7.52
CA SER A 133 13.83 -15.87 8.86
C SER A 133 12.44 -15.23 8.97
N TRP A 134 11.74 -15.50 10.09
CA TRP A 134 10.52 -14.78 10.44
C TRP A 134 10.75 -13.27 10.59
N TRP A 135 11.92 -12.88 11.12
CA TRP A 135 12.30 -11.48 11.29
C TRP A 135 12.50 -10.75 9.97
N ASP A 136 13.06 -11.42 8.94
CA ASP A 136 13.14 -10.85 7.60
C ASP A 136 11.74 -10.63 7.02
N LYS A 137 10.84 -11.61 7.23
CA LYS A 137 9.46 -11.48 6.79
C LYS A 137 8.79 -10.26 7.41
N LEU A 138 8.97 -10.06 8.72
CA LEU A 138 8.31 -8.99 9.47
C LEU A 138 8.95 -7.60 9.25
N PHE A 139 10.28 -7.50 9.24
CA PHE A 139 10.98 -6.22 9.21
C PHE A 139 11.60 -5.87 7.87
N ILE A 140 11.60 -6.77 6.88
CA ILE A 140 12.04 -6.45 5.52
C ILE A 140 10.85 -6.55 4.58
N HIS A 141 10.18 -7.69 4.48
CA HIS A 141 9.15 -7.84 3.45
C HIS A 141 7.82 -7.16 3.81
N ALA A 142 7.33 -7.30 5.04
CA ALA A 142 6.05 -6.74 5.46
C ALA A 142 5.93 -5.21 5.31
N PRO A 143 6.91 -4.36 5.70
CA PRO A 143 6.77 -2.92 5.50
C PRO A 143 6.61 -2.53 4.03
N PHE A 144 7.44 -3.08 3.14
CA PHE A 144 7.38 -2.75 1.71
C PHE A 144 6.16 -3.35 1.02
N SER A 145 5.68 -4.51 1.46
CA SER A 145 4.41 -5.07 1.04
C SER A 145 3.22 -4.18 1.44
N LEU A 146 3.14 -3.83 2.73
CA LEU A 146 2.08 -3.00 3.29
C LEU A 146 2.06 -1.64 2.56
N TRP A 147 3.22 -1.04 2.37
CA TRP A 147 3.36 0.23 1.66
C TRP A 147 3.03 0.11 0.17
N HIS A 148 3.39 -0.99 -0.49
CA HIS A 148 3.02 -1.22 -1.89
C HIS A 148 1.50 -1.38 -2.05
N GLY A 149 0.83 -2.09 -1.14
CA GLY A 149 -0.64 -2.16 -1.09
C GLY A 149 -1.27 -0.77 -0.91
N TRP A 150 -0.73 0.01 0.04
CA TRP A 150 -1.18 1.37 0.32
C TRP A 150 -1.03 2.32 -0.87
N ILE A 151 0.12 2.29 -1.55
CA ILE A 151 0.38 3.23 -2.65
C ILE A 151 -0.44 2.89 -3.90
N VAL A 152 -0.73 1.60 -4.14
CA VAL A 152 -1.66 1.19 -5.21
C VAL A 152 -3.07 1.68 -4.91
N TYR A 153 -3.54 1.51 -3.66
CA TYR A 153 -4.82 2.07 -3.22
C TYR A 153 -4.85 3.60 -3.40
N SER A 154 -3.82 4.29 -2.91
CA SER A 154 -3.69 5.75 -2.97
C SER A 154 -3.67 6.27 -4.40
N ALA A 155 -3.01 5.57 -5.33
CA ALA A 155 -2.99 5.94 -6.74
C ALA A 155 -4.40 5.93 -7.35
N VAL A 156 -5.24 4.96 -6.98
CA VAL A 156 -6.65 4.92 -7.43
C VAL A 156 -7.44 6.08 -6.82
N ILE A 157 -7.28 6.36 -5.53
CA ILE A 157 -7.96 7.50 -4.88
C ILE A 157 -7.54 8.83 -5.52
N ASN A 158 -6.23 9.03 -5.74
CA ASN A 158 -5.74 10.27 -6.32
C ASN A 158 -6.05 10.43 -7.80
N LEU A 159 -6.26 9.33 -8.55
CA LEU A 159 -6.81 9.41 -9.90
C LEU A 159 -8.19 10.09 -9.87
N PHE A 160 -9.06 9.70 -8.94
CA PHE A 160 -10.37 10.32 -8.79
C PHE A 160 -10.21 11.76 -8.31
N GLN A 161 -9.34 12.03 -7.34
CA GLN A 161 -9.10 13.37 -6.81
C GLN A 161 -8.57 14.33 -7.89
N ALA A 162 -7.78 13.84 -8.85
CA ALA A 162 -7.21 14.65 -9.92
C ALA A 162 -8.20 14.96 -11.05
N PHE A 163 -9.16 14.06 -11.33
CA PHE A 163 -9.98 14.13 -12.55
C PHE A 163 -11.49 14.08 -12.31
N THR A 164 -11.93 13.98 -11.07
CA THR A 164 -13.35 13.96 -10.68
C THR A 164 -13.59 14.90 -9.50
N GLY A 165 -14.85 15.11 -9.14
CA GLY A 165 -15.23 15.92 -7.99
C GLY A 165 -16.70 15.69 -7.63
N LEU A 166 -17.08 16.14 -6.44
CA LEU A 166 -18.48 16.13 -6.00
C LEU A 166 -19.35 17.03 -6.89
N ARG A 167 -20.63 16.70 -6.96
CA ARG A 167 -21.65 17.42 -7.74
C ARG A 167 -22.90 17.56 -6.88
N GLU A 168 -23.62 18.67 -7.02
CA GLU A 168 -24.84 18.95 -6.25
C GLU A 168 -25.91 17.86 -6.41
N ASN A 169 -26.07 17.35 -7.64
CA ASN A 169 -27.07 16.32 -7.95
C ASN A 169 -26.56 14.88 -7.73
N GLY A 170 -25.41 14.71 -7.08
CA GLY A 170 -24.77 13.40 -6.88
C GLY A 170 -24.00 12.87 -8.10
N PRO A 171 -23.51 11.61 -8.04
CA PRO A 171 -22.62 11.07 -9.05
C PRO A 171 -23.39 10.77 -10.34
N SER A 172 -22.81 11.13 -11.48
CA SER A 172 -23.34 10.73 -12.78
C SER A 172 -23.20 9.22 -12.99
N VAL A 173 -23.95 8.67 -13.94
CA VAL A 173 -23.84 7.24 -14.32
C VAL A 173 -22.39 6.87 -14.67
N TRP A 174 -21.68 7.73 -15.39
CA TRP A 174 -20.28 7.51 -15.73
C TRP A 174 -19.36 7.45 -14.51
N ILE A 175 -19.55 8.33 -13.53
CA ILE A 175 -18.77 8.32 -12.29
C ILE A 175 -19.02 7.03 -11.50
N ARG A 176 -20.28 6.57 -11.43
CA ARG A 176 -20.62 5.28 -10.79
C ARG A 176 -19.93 4.12 -11.48
N ILE A 177 -19.94 4.06 -12.82
CA ILE A 177 -19.25 3.02 -13.59
C ILE A 177 -17.75 3.04 -13.29
N LEU A 178 -17.11 4.21 -13.34
CA LEU A 178 -15.69 4.35 -13.02
C LEU A 178 -15.37 3.91 -11.60
N ALA A 179 -16.19 4.31 -10.61
CA ALA A 179 -16.02 3.94 -9.21
C ALA A 179 -16.11 2.41 -9.01
N ILE A 180 -17.07 1.76 -9.67
CA ILE A 180 -17.20 0.30 -9.64
C ILE A 180 -15.99 -0.38 -10.28
N LEU A 181 -15.52 0.11 -11.44
CA LEU A 181 -14.32 -0.42 -12.08
C LEU A 181 -13.08 -0.27 -11.19
N ALA A 182 -12.95 0.85 -10.48
CA ALA A 182 -11.88 1.08 -9.51
C ALA A 182 -11.95 0.11 -8.32
N ILE A 183 -13.15 -0.11 -7.76
CA ILE A 183 -13.36 -1.09 -6.67
C ILE A 183 -13.02 -2.51 -7.13
N VAL A 184 -13.47 -2.90 -8.32
CA VAL A 184 -13.15 -4.21 -8.92
C VAL A 184 -11.64 -4.34 -9.12
N PHE A 185 -10.98 -3.32 -9.69
CA PHE A 185 -9.53 -3.30 -9.87
C PHE A 185 -8.78 -3.48 -8.55
N LEU A 186 -9.15 -2.74 -7.50
CA LEU A 186 -8.56 -2.86 -6.17
C LEU A 186 -8.78 -4.26 -5.57
N THR A 187 -10.00 -4.78 -5.66
CA THR A 187 -10.36 -6.12 -5.16
C THR A 187 -9.55 -7.20 -5.87
N SER A 188 -9.50 -7.16 -7.21
CA SER A 188 -8.71 -8.08 -8.04
C SER A 188 -7.21 -7.97 -7.75
N THR A 189 -6.70 -6.77 -7.53
CA THR A 189 -5.30 -6.56 -7.19
C THR A 189 -4.98 -7.18 -5.82
N ALA A 190 -5.84 -6.99 -4.81
CA ALA A 190 -5.67 -7.58 -3.49
C ALA A 190 -5.74 -9.11 -3.53
N ILE A 191 -6.65 -9.69 -4.32
CA ILE A 191 -6.66 -11.13 -4.63
C ILE A 191 -5.32 -11.54 -5.26
N GLY A 192 -4.82 -10.74 -6.21
CA GLY A 192 -3.53 -10.93 -6.84
C GLY A 192 -2.38 -11.03 -5.84
N TYR A 193 -2.32 -10.18 -4.81
CA TYR A 193 -1.33 -10.28 -3.73
C TYR A 193 -1.38 -11.61 -2.97
N VAL A 194 -2.59 -12.10 -2.69
CA VAL A 194 -2.79 -13.37 -1.97
C VAL A 194 -2.44 -14.57 -2.84
N GLU A 195 -2.76 -14.52 -4.14
CA GLU A 195 -2.41 -15.56 -5.12
C GLU A 195 -0.94 -15.53 -5.53
N TYR A 196 -0.30 -14.37 -5.39
CA TYR A 196 1.09 -14.18 -5.73
C TYR A 196 1.95 -15.14 -4.93
N LYS A 197 2.65 -16.03 -5.64
CA LYS A 197 3.46 -17.14 -5.09
C LYS A 197 2.70 -18.17 -4.26
N LYS A 198 1.47 -18.58 -4.66
CA LYS A 198 0.67 -19.81 -4.35
C LYS A 198 0.74 -20.47 -2.95
N HIS A 199 1.89 -20.53 -2.28
CA HIS A 199 2.16 -21.09 -0.97
C HIS A 199 2.62 -20.07 0.10
N LYS A 200 3.00 -18.84 -0.28
CA LYS A 200 3.49 -17.78 0.64
C LYS A 200 2.81 -16.41 0.43
N GLY A 201 1.54 -16.43 -0.01
CA GLY A 201 0.76 -15.25 -0.40
C GLY A 201 0.96 -14.04 0.51
N ASP A 202 0.97 -12.86 -0.09
CA ASP A 202 1.23 -11.62 0.61
C ASP A 202 -0.05 -11.02 1.20
N ILE A 203 -0.29 -11.34 2.47
CA ILE A 203 -1.50 -10.93 3.19
C ILE A 203 -1.45 -9.44 3.53
N THR A 204 -0.25 -8.88 3.72
CA THR A 204 -0.05 -7.53 4.29
C THR A 204 -0.58 -6.46 3.35
N GLY A 205 -0.19 -6.49 2.06
CA GLY A 205 -0.69 -5.58 1.04
C GLY A 205 -2.19 -5.74 0.78
N ALA A 206 -2.70 -6.97 0.80
CA ALA A 206 -4.13 -7.24 0.60
C ALA A 206 -5.00 -6.65 1.72
N VAL A 207 -4.57 -6.77 2.99
CA VAL A 207 -5.30 -6.22 4.14
C VAL A 207 -5.46 -4.70 4.02
N VAL A 208 -4.42 -3.99 3.58
CA VAL A 208 -4.48 -2.53 3.42
C VAL A 208 -5.51 -2.11 2.38
N ILE A 209 -5.53 -2.80 1.24
CA ILE A 209 -6.54 -2.53 0.21
C ILE A 209 -7.95 -2.84 0.75
N GLY A 210 -8.10 -3.92 1.51
CA GLY A 210 -9.37 -4.27 2.16
C GLY A 210 -9.85 -3.21 3.16
N LEU A 211 -8.95 -2.69 4.00
CA LEU A 211 -9.23 -1.56 4.89
C LEU A 211 -9.59 -0.29 4.10
N GLY A 212 -8.89 -0.02 2.99
CA GLY A 212 -9.20 1.11 2.11
C GLY A 212 -10.59 1.01 1.47
N LEU A 213 -11.00 -0.19 1.05
CA LEU A 213 -12.35 -0.45 0.55
C LEU A 213 -13.41 -0.30 1.66
N LEU A 214 -13.10 -0.75 2.88
CA LEU A 214 -13.97 -0.55 4.03
C LEU A 214 -14.11 0.94 4.36
N ALA A 215 -13.04 1.73 4.25
CA ALA A 215 -13.07 3.16 4.47
C ALA A 215 -13.88 3.90 3.40
N ILE A 216 -13.85 3.45 2.15
CA ILE A 216 -14.76 3.95 1.10
C ILE A 216 -16.21 3.65 1.50
N PHE A 217 -16.51 2.42 1.92
CA PHE A 217 -17.84 2.04 2.36
C PHE A 217 -18.35 2.91 3.52
N THR A 218 -17.55 3.16 4.54
CA THR A 218 -17.97 3.95 5.70
C THR A 218 -18.16 5.44 5.39
N ASN A 219 -17.65 5.93 4.26
CA ASN A 219 -17.77 7.34 3.86
C ASN A 219 -18.83 7.58 2.78
N GLN A 220 -18.97 6.65 1.83
CA GLN A 220 -19.81 6.86 0.66
C GLN A 220 -21.26 6.44 0.94
N HIS A 221 -22.22 7.29 0.55
CA HIS A 221 -23.66 7.06 0.76
C HIS A 221 -24.43 6.68 -0.52
N ASP A 222 -23.85 6.88 -1.70
CA ASP A 222 -24.46 6.44 -2.95
C ASP A 222 -24.46 4.90 -3.01
N ALA A 223 -25.63 4.30 -3.16
CA ALA A 223 -25.81 2.84 -3.11
C ALA A 223 -24.97 2.07 -4.15
N TRP A 224 -24.66 2.69 -5.29
CA TRP A 224 -23.86 2.06 -6.36
C TRP A 224 -22.36 2.02 -6.03
N ILE A 225 -21.93 2.74 -4.99
CA ILE A 225 -20.53 2.78 -4.57
C ILE A 225 -20.39 2.16 -3.19
N HIS A 226 -21.30 2.50 -2.27
CA HIS A 226 -21.36 2.01 -0.91
C HIS A 226 -21.35 0.47 -0.85
N TRP A 227 -22.32 -0.20 -1.50
CA TRP A 227 -22.45 -1.65 -1.40
C TRP A 227 -21.33 -2.41 -2.13
N PRO A 228 -20.91 -2.01 -3.35
CA PRO A 228 -19.75 -2.64 -3.98
C PRO A 228 -18.46 -2.48 -3.17
N ALA A 229 -18.24 -1.34 -2.51
CA ALA A 229 -17.07 -1.14 -1.65
C ALA A 229 -17.08 -2.11 -0.46
N LEU A 230 -18.24 -2.33 0.19
CA LEU A 230 -18.37 -3.33 1.24
C LEU A 230 -18.10 -4.75 0.73
N ALA A 231 -18.70 -5.10 -0.42
CA ALA A 231 -18.50 -6.42 -1.01
C ALA A 231 -17.02 -6.66 -1.33
N GLY A 232 -16.34 -5.68 -1.93
CA GLY A 232 -14.91 -5.70 -2.18
C GLY A 232 -14.10 -5.85 -0.89
N ALA A 233 -14.41 -5.08 0.15
CA ALA A 233 -13.75 -5.17 1.44
C ALA A 233 -13.89 -6.57 2.08
N ILE A 234 -15.10 -7.13 2.10
CA ILE A 234 -15.37 -8.47 2.63
C ILE A 234 -14.59 -9.52 1.84
N ILE A 235 -14.64 -9.47 0.50
CA ILE A 235 -13.90 -10.38 -0.36
C ILE A 235 -12.41 -10.29 -0.03
N THR A 236 -11.84 -9.09 -0.08
CA THR A 236 -10.41 -8.89 0.14
C THR A 236 -9.94 -9.31 1.54
N LEU A 237 -10.71 -9.03 2.59
CA LEU A 237 -10.31 -9.35 3.96
C LEU A 237 -10.50 -10.83 4.32
N LEU A 238 -11.51 -11.50 3.77
CA LEU A 238 -11.78 -12.91 4.04
C LEU A 238 -11.02 -13.86 3.12
N TYR A 239 -10.66 -13.42 1.91
CA TYR A 239 -9.99 -14.27 0.92
C TYR A 239 -8.67 -14.91 1.43
N PRO A 240 -7.81 -14.24 2.21
CA PRO A 240 -6.65 -14.88 2.82
C PRO A 240 -6.99 -16.08 3.72
N ALA A 241 -8.16 -16.12 4.36
CA ALA A 241 -8.55 -17.20 5.29
C ALA A 241 -8.66 -18.57 4.60
N ARG A 242 -8.91 -18.61 3.29
CA ARG A 242 -8.95 -19.87 2.53
C ARG A 242 -7.63 -20.65 2.59
N ILE A 243 -6.49 -19.96 2.73
CA ILE A 243 -5.18 -20.61 2.85
C ILE A 243 -5.12 -21.43 4.14
N LEU A 244 -5.71 -20.91 5.22
CA LEU A 244 -5.82 -21.62 6.49
C LEU A 244 -6.79 -22.81 6.35
N VAL A 245 -7.96 -22.60 5.73
CA VAL A 245 -8.95 -23.67 5.51
C VAL A 245 -8.37 -24.82 4.66
N LEU A 246 -7.64 -24.53 3.58
CA LEU A 246 -6.98 -25.54 2.76
C LEU A 246 -5.92 -26.32 3.55
N LYS A 247 -5.16 -25.63 4.41
CA LYS A 247 -4.18 -26.27 5.30
C LYS A 247 -4.85 -27.20 6.33
N TYR A 248 -5.98 -26.81 6.90
CA TYR A 248 -6.73 -27.61 7.89
C TYR A 248 -7.55 -28.75 7.27
N THR A 249 -8.00 -28.62 6.03
CA THR A 249 -8.79 -29.66 5.32
C THR A 249 -7.94 -30.72 4.64
N GLY A 250 -6.62 -30.70 4.82
CA GLY A 250 -5.70 -31.75 4.31
C GLY A 250 -5.61 -31.82 2.78
N ARG A 251 -6.22 -30.89 2.05
CA ARG A 251 -6.13 -30.78 0.59
C ARG A 251 -4.87 -30.00 0.22
N SER A 252 -3.71 -30.58 0.49
CA SER A 252 -2.50 -30.21 -0.24
C SER A 252 -2.77 -30.52 -1.72
N ALA A 253 -2.63 -29.52 -2.59
CA ALA A 253 -2.73 -29.71 -4.04
C ALA A 253 -1.86 -30.90 -4.47
N PRO A 254 -2.29 -31.71 -5.46
CA PRO A 254 -1.58 -32.92 -5.84
C PRO A 254 -0.13 -32.56 -6.17
N GLU A 255 0.78 -33.19 -5.44
CA GLU A 255 2.20 -33.23 -5.80
C GLU A 255 2.28 -33.54 -7.29
N ASN A 256 3.01 -32.70 -8.02
CA ASN A 256 3.41 -32.99 -9.38
C ASN A 256 3.99 -34.40 -9.38
N ALA A 257 3.26 -35.34 -10.01
CA ALA A 257 3.74 -36.70 -10.21
C ALA A 257 5.14 -36.63 -10.84
N PRO A 258 6.09 -37.46 -10.41
CA PRO A 258 7.39 -37.51 -11.05
C PRO A 258 7.16 -37.87 -12.52
N LEU A 259 7.70 -37.05 -13.43
CA LEU A 259 7.81 -37.41 -14.83
C LEU A 259 8.73 -38.64 -14.92
N LEU A 260 8.11 -39.82 -14.88
CA LEU A 260 8.69 -41.05 -15.39
C LEU A 260 8.55 -41.00 -16.92
N GLY A 261 9.69 -40.92 -17.62
CA GLY A 261 9.77 -40.93 -19.08
C GLY A 261 10.92 -40.08 -19.57
#